data_AF-W0PLG7-F1
#
_entry.id   AF-W0PLG7-F1
#
_cell.length_a   1.000
_cell.length_b   1.000
_cell.length_c   1.000
_cell.angle_alpha   90.00
_cell.angle_beta   90.00
_cell.angle_gamma   90.00
#
_symmetry.space_group_name_H-M   'P 1'
#
loop_
_entity.id
_entity.type
_entity.pdbx_description
1 polymer ?
#
loop_
_entity_poly.entity_id
_entity_poly.type
_entity_poly.pdbx_seq_one_letter_code
_entity_poly.pdbx_strand_id
1 'polypeptide(L)'
;MTETQSLPQENKVPVEKKEPPDSLKTATFSVREGDLLKLRATAIDIADSVSERALVCAIRFFDLQGGHIEQAYDGTAVSSVYGSYVYVESKKEGEVASWIKQVIVAPAGAHLLEVKLFPWKTSPEIKITGEVECLDIRRIPTDEISWNLGASEAKSETYEVLPFWRSLFSFDILRKANAALNDILINIKFVGVDGSLTPVKTAVISPVMGTTHALESDELVVTPVAQKCEYEGYERLIALAQITPPSTALTAIVTVSNQNESYSVRVAQRIFAFETLIESRLSADAGTFISRAVKLPADLAQLSFTKLAEKRPDDVSVFDGILEYYVASGNAKKMIATANTILNRFQDGSVCAKARRALALVNECMPSWRPSVAGLNVKPAATEKSGPPLKVGYFLRNVDVDNDWVTALGWDAMCAQKTLSGGMPFAILPLGFPHKGERGLPWERHEVGEIACYYLNCLSLEQLEAIPVTSQLNFMAVVAGDVLNREQADLLHVQEGERGYDLALVALALSKSMHLPLVYQKSSPFVLPADGSLSHQTLAQLRATRDYQCMLDADAVIVSADVERASLMAVGIAAEKVFVWPAGGEDVISDTELYREKIGALCRCVYAYAQSANQRKYT
;
A
#
# COMPACT_ATOMS: atom_id res chain seq x y z
N MET A 1 -46.74 28.29 65.20
CA MET A 1 -47.81 28.23 64.19
C MET A 1 -47.18 28.64 62.87
N THR A 2 -46.83 27.66 62.05
CA THR A 2 -46.20 27.86 60.74
C THR A 2 -46.86 26.85 59.81
N GLU A 3 -47.81 27.32 59.01
CA GLU A 3 -48.55 26.53 58.02
C GLU A 3 -47.61 26.12 56.89
N THR A 4 -47.51 24.81 56.67
CA THR A 4 -46.78 24.23 55.55
C THR A 4 -47.78 24.01 54.42
N GLN A 5 -47.67 24.80 53.35
CA GLN A 5 -48.49 24.65 52.14
C GLN A 5 -48.02 23.42 51.34
N SER A 6 -48.91 22.45 51.16
CA SER A 6 -48.73 21.28 50.32
C SER A 6 -48.92 21.64 48.83
N LEU A 7 -47.88 21.41 48.02
CA LEU A 7 -47.97 21.52 46.55
C LEU A 7 -48.91 20.43 45.98
N PRO A 8 -49.69 20.75 44.92
CA PRO A 8 -50.63 19.81 44.32
C PRO A 8 -49.89 18.66 43.62
N GLN A 9 -50.30 17.43 43.93
CA GLN A 9 -49.86 16.23 43.23
C GLN A 9 -50.37 16.26 41.78
N GLU A 10 -49.46 16.39 40.81
CA GLU A 10 -49.75 16.16 39.39
C GLU A 10 -50.13 14.68 39.19
N ASN A 11 -51.39 14.44 38.82
CA ASN A 11 -51.86 13.15 38.31
C ASN A 11 -51.11 12.83 36.99
N LYS A 12 -50.03 12.05 37.06
CA LYS A 12 -49.42 11.44 35.88
C LYS A 12 -50.40 10.46 35.26
N VAL A 13 -51.04 10.88 34.16
CA VAL A 13 -51.84 10.00 33.31
C VAL A 13 -50.95 8.83 32.87
N PRO A 14 -51.38 7.57 33.03
CA PRO A 14 -50.60 6.42 32.60
C PRO A 14 -50.33 6.51 31.10
N VAL A 15 -49.05 6.60 30.74
CA VAL A 15 -48.62 6.62 29.33
C VAL A 15 -48.87 5.23 28.78
N GLU A 16 -49.82 5.13 27.85
CA GLU A 16 -50.15 3.90 27.13
C GLU A 16 -48.90 3.37 26.41
N LYS A 17 -48.48 2.14 26.73
CA LYS A 17 -47.30 1.51 26.12
C LYS A 17 -47.60 1.22 24.65
N LYS A 18 -47.09 2.05 23.74
CA LYS A 18 -47.13 1.76 22.30
C LYS A 18 -46.23 0.56 22.01
N GLU A 19 -46.80 -0.47 21.39
CA GLU A 19 -46.04 -1.60 20.85
C GLU A 19 -45.13 -1.12 19.69
N PRO A 20 -43.89 -1.63 19.58
CA PRO A 20 -43.03 -1.33 18.46
C PRO A 20 -43.61 -1.91 17.16
N PRO A 21 -43.34 -1.30 15.99
CA PRO A 21 -43.71 -1.88 14.70
C PRO A 21 -43.01 -3.23 14.47
N ASP A 22 -43.41 -3.98 13.44
CA ASP A 22 -42.74 -5.23 13.09
C ASP A 22 -41.25 -5.00 12.77
N SER A 23 -40.40 -5.88 13.27
CA SER A 23 -38.96 -5.82 12.98
C SER A 23 -38.67 -6.33 11.57
N LEU A 24 -37.81 -5.63 10.84
CA LEU A 24 -37.34 -6.04 9.50
C LEU A 24 -36.41 -7.26 9.55
N LYS A 25 -35.61 -7.38 10.63
CA LYS A 25 -34.65 -8.47 10.82
C LYS A 25 -34.37 -8.63 12.32
N THR A 26 -34.16 -9.88 12.74
CA THR A 26 -33.66 -10.23 14.08
C THR A 26 -32.40 -11.09 13.91
N ALA A 27 -31.41 -10.88 14.77
CA ALA A 27 -30.21 -11.70 14.83
C ALA A 27 -29.79 -11.92 16.29
N THR A 28 -29.07 -13.01 16.54
CA THR A 28 -28.57 -13.36 17.87
C THR A 28 -27.09 -13.73 17.82
N PHE A 29 -26.34 -13.39 18.86
CA PHE A 29 -24.90 -13.61 18.94
C PHE A 29 -24.52 -14.14 20.33
N SER A 30 -23.63 -15.13 20.38
CA SER A 30 -23.02 -15.55 21.65
C SER A 30 -22.02 -14.49 22.12
N VAL A 31 -22.16 -14.08 23.37
CA VAL A 31 -21.35 -13.03 24.00
C VAL A 31 -20.91 -13.47 25.39
N ARG A 32 -19.96 -12.78 25.98
CA ARG A 32 -19.59 -12.91 27.39
C ARG A 32 -19.73 -11.57 28.09
N GLU A 33 -19.90 -11.61 29.40
CA GLU A 33 -19.81 -10.44 30.26
C GLU A 33 -18.56 -9.59 29.93
N GLY A 34 -18.78 -8.29 29.79
CA GLY A 34 -17.73 -7.31 29.46
C GLY A 34 -17.23 -7.36 28.01
N ASP A 35 -17.81 -8.19 27.12
CA ASP A 35 -17.56 -8.10 25.69
C ASP A 35 -17.83 -6.68 25.16
N LEU A 36 -16.96 -6.20 24.26
CA LEU A 36 -17.06 -4.88 23.67
C LEU A 36 -17.55 -5.04 22.24
N LEU A 37 -18.82 -4.75 22.02
CA LEU A 37 -19.52 -5.17 20.83
C LEU A 37 -19.73 -3.99 19.88
N LYS A 38 -19.35 -4.20 18.61
CA LYS A 38 -19.80 -3.39 17.49
C LYS A 38 -20.77 -4.17 16.64
N LEU A 39 -21.80 -3.48 16.17
CA LEU A 39 -22.82 -4.04 15.29
C LEU A 39 -22.71 -3.40 13.91
N ARG A 40 -23.01 -4.18 12.86
CA ARG A 40 -23.14 -3.70 11.49
C ARG A 40 -24.34 -4.37 10.84
N ALA A 41 -25.12 -3.59 10.11
CA ALA A 41 -26.17 -4.09 9.25
C ALA A 41 -26.20 -3.23 7.98
N THR A 42 -26.28 -3.87 6.81
CA THR A 42 -26.35 -3.17 5.53
C THR A 42 -27.81 -2.88 5.21
N ALA A 43 -28.22 -1.63 5.41
CA ALA A 43 -29.56 -1.15 5.11
C ALA A 43 -29.52 -0.31 3.83
N ILE A 44 -30.17 -0.78 2.77
CA ILE A 44 -30.23 -0.08 1.47
C ILE A 44 -31.58 0.60 1.34
N ASP A 45 -31.56 1.91 1.10
CA ASP A 45 -32.74 2.74 0.86
C ASP A 45 -32.66 3.42 -0.50
N ILE A 46 -33.77 3.99 -0.96
CA ILE A 46 -33.79 4.85 -2.15
C ILE A 46 -32.95 6.10 -1.91
N ALA A 47 -32.31 6.60 -2.98
CA ALA A 47 -31.27 7.63 -2.89
C ALA A 47 -31.70 8.89 -2.13
N ASP A 48 -32.97 9.28 -2.23
CA ASP A 48 -33.52 10.49 -1.59
C ASP A 48 -33.98 10.27 -0.13
N SER A 49 -33.97 9.01 0.35
CA SER A 49 -34.38 8.64 1.72
C SER A 49 -33.24 8.11 2.59
N VAL A 50 -32.00 8.16 2.09
CA VAL A 50 -30.81 7.76 2.87
C VAL A 50 -30.69 8.59 4.15
N SER A 51 -30.51 7.94 5.30
CA SER A 51 -30.51 8.59 6.61
C SER A 51 -29.49 7.99 7.57
N GLU A 52 -28.79 8.83 8.36
CA GLU A 52 -27.92 8.40 9.47
C GLU A 52 -28.70 7.70 10.61
N ARG A 53 -30.03 7.84 10.64
CA ARG A 53 -30.91 7.25 11.66
C ARG A 53 -32.06 6.50 11.01
N ALA A 54 -31.75 5.76 9.95
CA ALA A 54 -32.72 5.01 9.17
C ALA A 54 -33.45 3.98 10.04
N LEU A 55 -32.71 3.17 10.80
CA LEU A 55 -33.28 2.10 11.62
C LEU A 55 -32.98 2.30 13.10
N VAL A 56 -33.87 1.78 13.93
CA VAL A 56 -33.62 1.54 15.36
C VAL A 56 -33.20 0.08 15.52
N CYS A 57 -31.99 -0.14 16.04
CA CYS A 57 -31.50 -1.45 16.44
C CYS A 57 -31.72 -1.61 17.95
N ALA A 58 -32.78 -2.30 18.33
CA ALA A 58 -33.05 -2.65 19.72
C ALA A 58 -32.12 -3.79 20.17
N ILE A 59 -31.56 -3.66 21.36
CA ILE A 59 -30.52 -4.51 21.92
C ILE A 59 -31.09 -5.16 23.18
N ARG A 60 -30.91 -6.48 23.33
CA ARG A 60 -31.26 -7.23 24.53
C ARG A 60 -30.21 -8.26 24.85
N PHE A 61 -29.80 -8.33 26.12
CA PHE A 61 -28.90 -9.37 26.59
C PHE A 61 -29.66 -10.40 27.41
N PHE A 62 -29.25 -11.67 27.27
CA PHE A 62 -29.79 -12.78 28.02
C PHE A 62 -28.67 -13.49 28.77
N ASP A 63 -29.00 -13.99 29.96
CA ASP A 63 -28.11 -14.82 30.76
C ASP A 63 -28.03 -16.27 30.22
N LEU A 64 -27.28 -17.13 30.92
CA LEU A 64 -27.11 -18.53 30.56
C LEU A 64 -28.42 -19.34 30.65
N GLN A 65 -29.38 -18.89 31.46
CA GLN A 65 -30.69 -19.51 31.64
C GLN A 65 -31.72 -18.99 30.62
N GLY A 66 -31.34 -18.05 29.75
CA GLY A 66 -32.23 -17.39 28.80
C GLY A 66 -33.10 -16.29 29.42
N GLY A 67 -32.80 -15.86 30.65
CA GLY A 67 -33.44 -14.73 31.31
C GLY A 67 -32.96 -13.41 30.71
N HIS A 68 -33.88 -12.50 30.42
CA HIS A 68 -33.56 -11.16 29.91
C HIS A 68 -32.94 -10.30 31.02
N ILE A 69 -31.79 -9.70 30.75
CA ILE A 69 -31.07 -8.83 31.69
C ILE A 69 -31.63 -7.41 31.53
N GLU A 70 -32.67 -7.07 32.30
CA GLU A 70 -33.34 -5.75 32.23
C GLU A 70 -32.52 -4.65 32.91
N GLN A 71 -31.70 -3.96 32.13
CA GLN A 71 -31.00 -2.74 32.55
C GLN A 71 -30.69 -1.83 31.35
N ALA A 72 -30.29 -0.59 31.63
CA ALA A 72 -29.64 0.24 30.63
C ALA A 72 -28.25 -0.36 30.33
N TYR A 73 -27.91 -0.50 29.05
CA TYR A 73 -26.61 -1.02 28.64
C TYR A 73 -25.68 0.12 28.26
N ASP A 74 -24.42 0.05 28.70
CA ASP A 74 -23.42 1.05 28.35
C ASP A 74 -23.23 1.08 26.82
N GLY A 75 -23.16 2.30 26.28
CA GLY A 75 -23.08 2.53 24.83
C GLY A 75 -24.43 2.54 24.11
N THR A 76 -25.56 2.41 24.81
CA THR A 76 -26.91 2.45 24.22
C THR A 76 -27.74 3.65 24.69
N ALA A 77 -28.72 4.07 23.89
CA ALA A 77 -29.79 4.97 24.33
C ALA A 77 -30.97 4.14 24.87
N VAL A 78 -31.82 4.72 25.71
CA VAL A 78 -32.99 4.03 26.28
C VAL A 78 -34.28 4.70 25.82
N SER A 79 -35.26 3.90 25.39
CA SER A 79 -36.61 4.32 24.98
C SER A 79 -37.67 3.45 25.67
N SER A 80 -38.84 4.03 25.95
CA SER A 80 -39.98 3.30 26.47
C SER A 80 -40.57 2.27 25.49
N VAL A 81 -40.33 2.45 24.19
CA VAL A 81 -40.85 1.56 23.13
C VAL A 81 -39.85 0.46 22.80
N TYR A 82 -38.58 0.81 22.66
CA TYR A 82 -37.55 -0.12 22.15
C TYR A 82 -36.61 -0.67 23.23
N GLY A 83 -36.68 -0.17 24.47
CA GLY A 83 -35.68 -0.47 25.50
C GLY A 83 -34.33 0.16 25.17
N SER A 84 -33.25 -0.58 25.39
CA SER A 84 -31.89 -0.18 25.00
C SER A 84 -31.70 -0.29 23.49
N TYR A 85 -31.21 0.75 22.82
CA TYR A 85 -31.10 0.77 21.36
C TYR A 85 -29.95 1.65 20.84
N VAL A 86 -29.60 1.43 19.58
CA VAL A 86 -28.71 2.29 18.77
C VAL A 86 -29.34 2.55 17.39
N TYR A 87 -28.86 3.57 16.68
CA TYR A 87 -29.32 3.84 15.31
C TYR A 87 -28.41 3.19 14.28
N VAL A 88 -29.00 2.66 13.21
CA VAL A 88 -28.29 2.16 12.02
C VAL A 88 -28.60 3.10 10.86
N GLU A 89 -27.55 3.48 10.13
CA GLU A 89 -27.66 4.29 8.91
C GLU A 89 -28.11 3.45 7.71
N SER A 90 -28.87 4.05 6.79
CA SER A 90 -29.07 3.47 5.46
C SER A 90 -28.05 4.01 4.46
N LYS A 91 -27.92 3.34 3.32
CA LYS A 91 -26.98 3.65 2.24
C LYS A 91 -27.63 3.44 0.87
N LYS A 92 -26.96 3.94 -0.18
CA LYS A 92 -27.33 3.63 -1.57
C LYS A 92 -26.82 2.24 -1.94
N GLU A 93 -27.45 1.63 -2.94
CA GLU A 93 -26.99 0.35 -3.48
C GLU A 93 -25.53 0.46 -3.96
N GLY A 94 -24.70 -0.50 -3.53
CA GLY A 94 -23.27 -0.55 -3.85
C GLY A 94 -22.34 0.20 -2.88
N GLU A 95 -22.87 0.97 -1.93
CA GLU A 95 -22.07 1.56 -0.85
C GLU A 95 -21.77 0.54 0.26
N VAL A 96 -20.61 0.67 0.91
CA VAL A 96 -20.21 -0.23 2.00
C VAL A 96 -20.87 0.22 3.31
N ALA A 97 -21.48 -0.72 4.03
CA ALA A 97 -22.05 -0.45 5.34
C ALA A 97 -20.97 -0.20 6.41
N SER A 98 -21.15 0.85 7.20
CA SER A 98 -20.27 1.16 8.33
C SER A 98 -20.68 0.36 9.58
N TRP A 99 -19.70 0.08 10.44
CA TRP A 99 -20.00 -0.31 11.82
C TRP A 99 -20.70 0.85 12.55
N ILE A 100 -21.63 0.52 13.44
CA ILE A 100 -22.29 1.50 14.31
C ILE A 100 -21.22 2.22 15.15
N LYS A 101 -21.41 3.53 15.35
CA LYS A 101 -20.43 4.42 15.99
C LYS A 101 -20.22 4.09 17.48
N GLN A 102 -21.27 3.60 18.13
CA GLN A 102 -21.28 3.21 19.54
C GLN A 102 -20.63 1.84 19.75
N VAL A 103 -19.88 1.71 20.84
CA VAL A 103 -19.40 0.42 21.37
C VAL A 103 -20.33 0.03 22.51
N ILE A 104 -20.93 -1.15 22.41
CA ILE A 104 -21.89 -1.67 23.40
C ILE A 104 -21.14 -2.60 24.35
N VAL A 105 -21.28 -2.42 25.66
CA VAL A 105 -20.65 -3.30 26.64
C VAL A 105 -21.65 -4.36 27.08
N ALA A 106 -21.28 -5.64 26.96
CA ALA A 106 -22.12 -6.73 27.44
C ALA A 106 -22.20 -6.70 28.98
N PRO A 107 -23.42 -6.69 29.57
CA PRO A 107 -23.60 -6.56 31.01
C PRO A 107 -23.16 -7.82 31.76
N ALA A 108 -23.13 -7.72 33.09
CA ALA A 108 -22.80 -8.85 33.96
C ALA A 108 -23.74 -10.04 33.74
N GLY A 109 -23.17 -11.25 33.65
CA GLY A 109 -23.91 -12.49 33.38
C GLY A 109 -24.37 -12.69 31.94
N ALA A 110 -24.07 -11.77 31.00
CA ALA A 110 -24.50 -11.90 29.61
C ALA A 110 -23.88 -13.11 28.91
N HIS A 111 -24.72 -13.87 28.20
CA HIS A 111 -24.35 -15.04 27.41
C HIS A 111 -24.81 -14.94 25.95
N LEU A 112 -25.94 -14.26 25.71
CA LEU A 112 -26.53 -14.07 24.39
C LEU A 112 -26.91 -12.60 24.20
N LEU A 113 -26.62 -12.06 23.03
CA LEU A 113 -27.13 -10.78 22.53
C LEU A 113 -28.20 -11.05 21.47
N GLU A 114 -29.38 -10.45 21.61
CA GLU A 114 -30.39 -10.33 20.55
C GLU A 114 -30.41 -8.89 20.03
N VAL A 115 -30.47 -8.75 18.70
CA VAL A 115 -30.66 -7.46 18.03
C VAL A 115 -31.87 -7.51 17.11
N LYS A 116 -32.71 -6.46 17.16
CA LYS A 116 -33.88 -6.31 16.28
C LYS A 116 -33.83 -4.98 15.56
N LEU A 117 -33.98 -5.00 14.23
CA LEU A 117 -33.96 -3.81 13.40
C LEU A 117 -35.38 -3.36 13.06
N PHE A 118 -35.74 -2.13 13.41
CA PHE A 118 -37.04 -1.52 13.16
C PHE A 118 -36.89 -0.31 12.23
N PRO A 119 -37.81 -0.08 11.28
CA PRO A 119 -37.78 1.12 10.45
C PRO A 119 -38.07 2.36 11.29
N TRP A 120 -37.40 3.48 11.01
CA TRP A 120 -37.58 4.73 11.77
C TRP A 120 -37.68 5.97 10.88
N LYS A 121 -36.63 6.30 10.12
CA LYS A 121 -36.60 7.42 9.18
C LYS A 121 -36.20 6.92 7.79
N THR A 122 -37.00 6.02 7.27
CA THR A 122 -36.74 5.30 6.00
C THR A 122 -37.92 5.43 5.06
N SER A 123 -37.69 5.14 3.78
CA SER A 123 -38.78 4.89 2.85
C SER A 123 -39.45 3.53 3.11
N PRO A 124 -40.63 3.26 2.53
CA PRO A 124 -41.23 1.93 2.50
C PRO A 124 -40.39 0.87 1.76
N GLU A 125 -39.40 1.29 0.97
CA GLU A 125 -38.56 0.42 0.13
C GLU A 125 -37.27 -0.03 0.82
N ILE A 126 -37.03 0.36 2.07
CA ILE A 126 -35.84 -0.02 2.83
C ILE A 126 -35.67 -1.54 2.87
N LYS A 127 -34.47 -2.01 2.56
CA LYS A 127 -34.10 -3.43 2.60
C LYS A 127 -32.86 -3.65 3.45
N ILE A 128 -32.88 -4.68 4.29
CA ILE A 128 -31.67 -5.17 4.93
C ILE A 128 -31.06 -6.22 4.01
N THR A 129 -29.87 -5.95 3.47
CA THR A 129 -29.15 -6.87 2.60
C THR A 129 -28.04 -7.58 3.38
N GLY A 130 -28.04 -8.92 3.36
CA GLY A 130 -27.06 -9.71 4.10
C GLY A 130 -27.44 -9.96 5.57
N GLU A 131 -26.48 -10.47 6.34
CA GLU A 131 -26.65 -10.74 7.76
C GLU A 131 -26.28 -9.54 8.63
N VAL A 132 -26.88 -9.47 9.82
CA VAL A 132 -26.41 -8.56 10.85
C VAL A 132 -25.13 -9.13 11.44
N GLU A 133 -24.12 -8.30 11.56
CA GLU A 133 -22.81 -8.70 12.07
C GLU A 133 -22.60 -8.11 13.46
N CYS A 134 -21.96 -8.89 14.33
CA CYS A 134 -21.55 -8.48 15.66
C CYS A 134 -20.08 -8.86 15.86
N LEU A 135 -19.28 -7.89 16.27
CA LEU A 135 -17.84 -8.03 16.46
C LEU A 135 -17.48 -7.66 17.89
N ASP A 136 -16.92 -8.61 18.65
CA ASP A 136 -16.19 -8.28 19.88
C ASP A 136 -14.86 -7.65 19.46
N ILE A 137 -14.75 -6.34 19.58
CA ILE A 137 -13.58 -5.59 19.10
C ILE A 137 -12.29 -6.07 19.77
N ARG A 138 -12.37 -6.66 20.97
CA ARG A 138 -11.22 -7.23 21.68
C ARG A 138 -10.62 -8.46 20.98
N ARG A 139 -11.35 -9.08 20.06
CA ARG A 139 -10.92 -10.28 19.33
C ARG A 139 -10.39 -9.96 17.94
N ILE A 140 -10.44 -8.70 17.52
CA ILE A 140 -9.80 -8.26 16.28
C ILE A 140 -8.27 -8.37 16.50
N PRO A 141 -7.54 -9.04 15.60
CA PRO A 141 -6.09 -9.04 15.65
C PRO A 141 -5.58 -7.60 15.58
N THR A 142 -5.07 -7.10 16.69
CA THR A 142 -4.34 -5.84 16.78
C THR A 142 -2.94 -6.10 17.30
N ASP A 143 -2.08 -5.10 17.20
CA ASP A 143 -0.86 -5.02 18.00
C ASP A 143 -1.26 -4.89 19.49
N GLU A 144 -1.68 -5.99 20.09
CA GLU A 144 -1.81 -6.08 21.53
C GLU A 144 -0.41 -6.10 22.11
N ILE A 145 -0.13 -5.11 22.96
CA ILE A 145 1.13 -5.07 23.68
C ILE A 145 0.83 -5.33 25.15
N SER A 146 1.52 -6.32 25.71
CA SER A 146 1.41 -6.71 27.10
C SER A 146 2.73 -6.49 27.82
N TRP A 147 2.67 -5.89 29.01
CA TRP A 147 3.83 -5.67 29.86
C TRP A 147 3.53 -5.97 31.32
N ASN A 148 4.58 -6.22 32.09
CA ASN A 148 4.54 -6.18 33.54
C ASN A 148 5.25 -4.90 33.97
N LEU A 149 4.53 -3.99 34.63
CA LEU A 149 5.11 -2.79 35.22
C LEU A 149 5.43 -3.10 36.68
N GLY A 150 6.69 -2.95 37.07
CA GLY A 150 7.16 -2.96 38.44
C GLY A 150 6.60 -1.79 39.26
N ALA A 151 6.99 -1.76 40.52
CA ALA A 151 6.67 -0.65 41.41
C ALA A 151 7.33 0.65 40.93
N SER A 152 6.58 1.75 40.94
CA SER A 152 7.02 3.07 40.48
C SER A 152 7.53 3.10 39.03
N GLU A 153 7.17 2.10 38.22
CA GLU A 153 7.58 2.00 36.82
C GLU A 153 6.57 2.70 35.90
N ALA A 154 7.07 3.32 34.84
CA ALA A 154 6.26 3.83 33.76
C ALA A 154 6.77 3.31 32.41
N LYS A 155 5.85 3.01 31.50
CA LYS A 155 6.17 2.63 30.13
C LYS A 155 5.40 3.46 29.13
N SER A 156 6.08 3.86 28.06
CA SER A 156 5.52 4.69 27.00
C SER A 156 5.61 4.00 25.66
N GLU A 157 4.56 4.13 24.86
CA GLU A 157 4.49 3.66 23.48
C GLU A 157 3.96 4.74 22.56
N THR A 158 4.43 4.75 21.31
CA THR A 158 4.01 5.73 20.30
C THR A 158 3.15 5.07 19.24
N TYR A 159 1.96 5.64 19.03
CA TYR A 159 1.00 5.20 18.03
C TYR A 159 0.85 6.27 16.97
N GLU A 160 0.79 5.85 15.72
CA GLU A 160 0.36 6.73 14.64
C GLU A 160 -1.16 6.93 14.76
N VAL A 161 -1.60 8.18 14.71
CA VAL A 161 -3.02 8.57 14.75
C VAL A 161 -3.27 9.64 13.70
N LEU A 162 -4.52 9.80 13.26
CA LEU A 162 -4.87 10.79 12.26
C LEU A 162 -6.05 11.65 12.74
N PRO A 163 -6.05 12.97 12.49
CA PRO A 163 -7.02 13.91 13.06
C PRO A 163 -8.46 13.69 12.58
N PHE A 164 -8.61 13.02 11.45
CA PHE A 164 -9.88 12.65 10.81
C PHE A 164 -10.26 11.19 11.05
N TRP A 165 -9.48 10.43 11.81
CA TRP A 165 -9.86 9.10 12.27
C TRP A 165 -10.17 9.15 13.77
N ARG A 166 -11.30 8.58 14.16
CA ARG A 166 -11.54 8.19 15.54
C ARG A 166 -10.70 6.96 15.83
N SER A 167 -10.04 6.98 16.97
CA SER A 167 -9.25 5.88 17.50
C SER A 167 -9.92 5.33 18.76
N LEU A 168 -9.72 4.03 19.03
CA LEU A 168 -10.17 3.39 20.24
C LEU A 168 -8.99 2.92 21.08
N PHE A 169 -8.89 3.40 22.30
CA PHE A 169 -7.84 3.06 23.25
C PHE A 169 -8.41 2.15 24.34
N SER A 170 -7.91 0.92 24.41
CA SER A 170 -8.34 -0.09 25.38
C SER A 170 -7.17 -0.50 26.26
N PHE A 171 -7.42 -0.50 27.57
CA PHE A 171 -6.45 -0.91 28.60
C PHE A 171 -7.13 -1.92 29.52
N ASP A 172 -6.47 -3.06 29.72
CA ASP A 172 -6.88 -4.12 30.63
C ASP A 172 -5.73 -4.39 31.60
N ILE A 173 -5.94 -4.07 32.87
CA ILE A 173 -4.89 -4.03 33.88
C ILE A 173 -5.26 -4.99 35.00
N LEU A 174 -4.36 -5.91 35.33
CA LEU A 174 -4.51 -6.82 36.45
C LEU A 174 -3.58 -6.39 37.60
N ARG A 175 -4.16 -6.13 38.77
CA ARG A 175 -3.43 -5.70 39.99
C ARG A 175 -3.92 -6.44 41.24
N LYS A 176 -3.25 -6.28 42.38
CA LYS A 176 -3.73 -6.83 43.67
C LYS A 176 -4.91 -6.01 44.24
N ALA A 177 -5.90 -6.70 44.82
CA ALA A 177 -7.19 -6.12 45.23
C ALA A 177 -7.15 -5.12 46.41
N ASN A 178 -6.03 -4.99 47.13
CA ASN A 178 -5.88 -4.07 48.28
C ASN A 178 -5.09 -2.79 47.94
N ALA A 179 -4.89 -2.51 46.66
CA ALA A 179 -4.22 -1.32 46.18
C ALA A 179 -5.11 -0.07 46.22
N ALA A 180 -4.52 1.12 46.40
CA ALA A 180 -5.29 2.36 46.27
C ALA A 180 -5.74 2.57 44.82
N LEU A 181 -6.95 3.10 44.62
CA LEU A 181 -7.56 3.21 43.28
C LEU A 181 -6.77 4.08 42.30
N ASN A 182 -5.97 5.02 42.81
CA ASN A 182 -5.27 6.04 42.02
C ASN A 182 -3.82 5.68 41.67
N ASP A 183 -3.41 4.44 41.92
CA ASP A 183 -2.02 4.03 41.73
C ASP A 183 -1.65 3.83 40.25
N ILE A 184 -2.63 3.65 39.35
CA ILE A 184 -2.36 3.47 37.92
C ILE A 184 -2.84 4.70 37.15
N LEU A 185 -1.92 5.36 36.46
CA LEU A 185 -2.22 6.49 35.58
C LEU A 185 -1.90 6.13 34.14
N ILE A 186 -2.89 6.33 33.27
CA ILE A 186 -2.74 6.24 31.83
C ILE A 186 -2.79 7.66 31.28
N ASN A 187 -1.67 8.12 30.74
CA ASN A 187 -1.53 9.44 30.17
C ASN A 187 -1.40 9.34 28.65
N ILE A 188 -2.09 10.21 27.92
CA ILE A 188 -2.03 10.28 26.46
C ILE A 188 -1.67 11.70 26.06
N LYS A 189 -0.54 11.83 25.37
CA LYS A 189 -0.08 13.08 24.75
C LYS A 189 -0.15 12.95 23.24
N PHE A 190 -0.44 14.06 22.56
CA PHE A 190 -0.50 14.06 21.10
C PHE A 190 0.63 14.90 20.54
N VAL A 191 1.30 14.41 19.51
CA VAL A 191 2.43 15.11 18.88
C VAL A 191 2.12 15.37 17.41
N GLY A 192 2.43 16.58 16.96
CA GLY A 192 2.21 17.06 15.61
C GLY A 192 3.33 16.68 14.64
N VAL A 193 3.19 17.15 13.39
CA VAL A 193 4.15 16.88 12.30
C VAL A 193 5.57 17.36 12.60
N ASP A 194 5.68 18.48 13.31
CA ASP A 194 6.93 19.13 13.70
C ASP A 194 7.54 18.57 14.99
N GLY A 195 6.94 17.53 15.57
CA GLY A 195 7.35 16.96 16.85
C GLY A 195 6.86 17.75 18.07
N SER A 196 6.09 18.83 17.89
CA SER A 196 5.55 19.61 19.01
C SER A 196 4.34 18.93 19.65
N LEU A 197 4.16 19.13 20.96
CA LEU A 197 2.96 18.68 21.67
C LEU A 197 1.75 19.48 21.21
N THR A 198 0.65 18.78 20.94
CA THR A 198 -0.62 19.38 20.51
C THR A 198 -1.62 19.43 21.67
N PRO A 199 -2.37 20.53 21.85
CA PRO A 199 -3.25 20.67 22.99
C PRO A 199 -4.40 19.65 23.02
N VAL A 200 -4.46 18.85 24.07
CA VAL A 200 -5.48 17.80 24.31
C VAL A 200 -6.90 18.37 24.36
N LYS A 201 -7.06 19.64 24.77
CA LYS A 201 -8.38 20.31 24.81
C LYS A 201 -9.11 20.36 23.46
N THR A 202 -8.40 20.13 22.35
CA THR A 202 -8.97 20.09 21.00
C THR A 202 -9.33 18.68 20.53
N ALA A 203 -8.92 17.65 21.29
CA ALA A 203 -9.37 16.29 21.09
C ALA A 203 -10.84 16.14 21.51
N VAL A 204 -11.58 15.28 20.81
CA VAL A 204 -12.93 14.89 21.23
C VAL A 204 -12.84 13.52 21.86
N ILE A 205 -13.13 13.45 23.16
CA ILE A 205 -12.97 12.23 23.97
C ILE A 205 -14.35 11.77 24.41
N SER A 206 -14.61 10.48 24.26
CA SER A 206 -15.83 9.82 24.71
C SER A 206 -15.41 8.60 25.53
N PRO A 207 -15.36 8.71 26.87
CA PRO A 207 -15.10 7.55 27.72
C PRO A 207 -16.24 6.54 27.54
N VAL A 208 -15.88 5.29 27.28
CA VAL A 208 -16.82 4.16 27.23
C VAL A 208 -16.78 3.41 28.56
N MET A 209 -15.58 3.19 29.11
CA MET A 209 -15.36 2.65 30.45
C MET A 209 -14.21 3.39 31.15
N GLY A 210 -14.39 3.67 32.44
CA GLY A 210 -13.49 4.55 33.19
C GLY A 210 -13.86 6.03 33.04
N THR A 211 -12.99 6.91 33.51
CA THR A 211 -13.14 8.36 33.36
C THR A 211 -11.96 8.96 32.62
N THR A 212 -12.16 10.14 32.04
CA THR A 212 -11.11 10.86 31.31
C THR A 212 -11.08 12.31 31.75
N HIS A 213 -9.89 12.84 32.01
CA HIS A 213 -9.67 14.21 32.45
C HIS A 213 -8.50 14.81 31.69
N ALA A 214 -8.67 15.98 31.08
CA ALA A 214 -7.57 16.71 30.46
C ALA A 214 -6.82 17.52 31.53
N LEU A 215 -5.53 17.25 31.73
CA LEU A 215 -4.63 18.03 32.58
C LEU A 215 -3.88 19.08 31.75
N GLU A 216 -3.62 20.24 32.35
CA GLU A 216 -2.67 21.29 31.91
C GLU A 216 -2.48 21.49 30.39
N SER A 217 -3.59 21.49 29.64
CA SER A 217 -3.71 21.74 28.20
C SER A 217 -3.10 20.70 27.23
N ASP A 218 -2.15 19.85 27.63
CA ASP A 218 -1.39 18.97 26.73
C ASP A 218 -1.44 17.47 27.06
N GLU A 219 -2.05 17.07 28.19
CA GLU A 219 -2.11 15.68 28.62
C GLU A 219 -3.55 15.21 28.91
N LEU A 220 -3.90 14.04 28.39
CA LEU A 220 -5.15 13.36 28.68
C LEU A 220 -4.90 12.24 29.67
N VAL A 221 -5.50 12.33 30.86
CA VAL A 221 -5.48 11.25 31.84
C VAL A 221 -6.72 10.39 31.67
N VAL A 222 -6.50 9.08 31.58
CA VAL A 222 -7.54 8.05 31.54
C VAL A 222 -7.44 7.25 32.84
N THR A 223 -8.51 7.28 33.63
CA THR A 223 -8.59 6.55 34.90
C THR A 223 -9.43 5.29 34.69
N PRO A 224 -8.84 4.09 34.83
CA PRO A 224 -9.58 2.86 34.63
C PRO A 224 -10.56 2.60 35.79
N VAL A 225 -11.63 1.85 35.50
CA VAL A 225 -12.62 1.44 36.49
C VAL A 225 -12.40 -0.01 36.89
N ALA A 226 -12.59 -0.30 38.18
CA ALA A 226 -12.55 -1.66 38.70
C ALA A 226 -13.70 -2.52 38.15
N GLN A 227 -13.36 -3.75 37.80
CA GLN A 227 -14.27 -4.79 37.33
C GLN A 227 -14.05 -6.06 38.12
N LYS A 228 -15.09 -6.92 38.15
CA LYS A 228 -15.00 -8.21 38.81
C LYS A 228 -13.89 -9.04 38.16
N CYS A 229 -13.05 -9.62 38.99
CA CYS A 229 -11.92 -10.44 38.58
C CYS A 229 -12.17 -11.90 39.01
N GLU A 230 -11.83 -12.84 38.14
CA GLU A 230 -11.91 -14.29 38.46
C GLU A 230 -10.75 -14.76 39.34
N TYR A 231 -9.66 -13.99 39.38
CA TYR A 231 -8.46 -14.34 40.14
C TYR A 231 -8.55 -13.84 41.59
N GLU A 232 -8.53 -14.77 42.54
CA GLU A 232 -8.57 -14.44 43.97
C GLU A 232 -7.38 -13.56 44.38
N GLY A 233 -7.66 -12.49 45.14
CA GLY A 233 -6.65 -11.51 45.57
C GLY A 233 -6.25 -10.49 44.52
N TYR A 234 -6.82 -10.55 43.31
CA TYR A 234 -6.60 -9.59 42.23
C TYR A 234 -7.86 -8.81 41.89
N GLU A 235 -7.65 -7.62 41.35
CA GLU A 235 -8.66 -6.75 40.77
C GLU A 235 -8.28 -6.46 39.32
N ARG A 236 -9.29 -6.44 38.45
CA ARG A 236 -9.12 -6.08 37.04
C ARG A 236 -9.59 -4.65 36.86
N LEU A 237 -8.73 -3.78 36.36
CA LEU A 237 -9.09 -2.42 35.99
C LEU A 237 -9.21 -2.34 34.48
N ILE A 238 -10.27 -1.72 33.99
CA ILE A 238 -10.48 -1.54 32.56
C ILE A 238 -10.69 -0.06 32.25
N ALA A 239 -9.98 0.44 31.25
CA ALA A 239 -10.25 1.73 30.64
C ALA A 239 -10.52 1.55 29.15
N LEU A 240 -11.54 2.21 28.65
CA LEU A 240 -11.87 2.25 27.23
C LEU A 240 -12.31 3.66 26.85
N ALA A 241 -11.57 4.28 25.93
CA ALA A 241 -11.88 5.62 25.45
C ALA A 241 -11.87 5.69 23.93
N GLN A 242 -12.95 6.23 23.36
CA GLN A 242 -12.95 6.68 21.98
C GLN A 242 -12.37 8.09 21.92
N ILE A 243 -11.35 8.26 21.09
CA ILE A 243 -10.58 9.50 21.00
C ILE A 243 -10.55 9.93 19.56
N THR A 244 -10.98 11.15 19.29
CA THR A 244 -10.65 11.84 18.04
C THR A 244 -9.48 12.78 18.31
N PRO A 245 -8.30 12.55 17.70
CA PRO A 245 -7.11 13.36 17.96
C PRO A 245 -7.31 14.86 17.64
N PRO A 246 -6.47 15.75 18.20
CA PRO A 246 -6.32 17.13 17.76
C PRO A 246 -6.09 17.22 16.24
N SER A 247 -6.51 18.32 15.60
CA SER A 247 -6.46 18.49 14.14
C SER A 247 -5.06 18.43 13.53
N THR A 248 -4.01 18.64 14.32
CA THR A 248 -2.61 18.64 13.89
C THR A 248 -1.83 17.42 14.38
N ALA A 249 -2.44 16.53 15.15
CA ALA A 249 -1.77 15.37 15.73
C ALA A 249 -1.54 14.27 14.68
N LEU A 250 -0.32 13.75 14.63
CA LEU A 250 0.06 12.57 13.84
C LEU A 250 0.43 11.38 14.70
N THR A 251 0.78 11.62 15.96
CA THR A 251 1.13 10.56 16.89
C THR A 251 0.47 10.77 18.24
N ALA A 252 0.19 9.67 18.91
CA ALA A 252 -0.23 9.63 20.30
C ALA A 252 0.83 8.87 21.10
N ILE A 253 1.41 9.53 22.09
CA ILE A 253 2.31 8.92 23.07
C ILE A 253 1.45 8.50 24.24
N VAL A 254 1.37 7.19 24.48
CA VAL A 254 0.60 6.60 25.57
C VAL A 254 1.57 6.14 26.64
N THR A 255 1.45 6.70 27.83
CA THR A 255 2.27 6.36 28.99
C THR A 255 1.39 5.71 30.06
N VAL A 256 1.69 4.48 30.44
CA VAL A 256 1.06 3.81 31.58
C VAL A 256 2.06 3.77 32.72
N SER A 257 1.69 4.32 33.87
CA SER A 257 2.54 4.36 35.06
C SER A 257 1.87 3.68 36.24
N ASN A 258 2.67 2.89 36.97
CA ASN A 258 2.31 2.31 38.24
C ASN A 258 2.97 3.14 39.35
N GLN A 259 2.22 4.03 39.97
CA GLN A 259 2.67 4.88 41.07
C GLN A 259 2.77 4.12 42.41
N ASN A 260 2.35 2.85 42.47
CA ASN A 260 2.50 2.08 43.68
C ASN A 260 3.95 1.61 43.87
N GLU A 261 4.49 1.81 45.07
CA GLU A 261 5.87 1.46 45.42
C GLU A 261 6.06 -0.03 45.81
N SER A 262 4.98 -0.82 45.91
CA SER A 262 4.99 -2.12 46.61
C SER A 262 4.60 -3.33 45.75
N TYR A 263 3.98 -3.14 44.58
CA TYR A 263 3.57 -4.28 43.73
C TYR A 263 3.71 -3.98 42.24
N SER A 264 3.78 -5.05 41.44
CA SER A 264 3.74 -4.97 39.98
C SER A 264 2.32 -5.17 39.44
N VAL A 265 2.06 -4.59 38.28
CA VAL A 265 0.81 -4.77 37.52
C VAL A 265 1.08 -5.37 36.16
N ARG A 266 0.14 -6.16 35.67
CA ARG A 266 0.13 -6.60 34.27
C ARG A 266 -0.79 -5.68 33.48
N VAL A 267 -0.28 -5.09 32.42
CA VAL A 267 -1.03 -4.20 31.53
C VAL A 267 -1.11 -4.85 30.16
N ALA A 268 -2.32 -4.98 29.62
CA ALA A 268 -2.57 -5.28 28.21
C ALA A 268 -3.20 -4.05 27.55
N GLN A 269 -2.55 -3.56 26.49
CA GLN A 269 -2.96 -2.38 25.75
C GLN A 269 -3.32 -2.77 24.32
N ARG A 270 -4.48 -2.30 23.84
CA ARG A 270 -4.95 -2.47 22.46
C ARG A 270 -5.42 -1.14 21.91
N ILE A 271 -4.77 -0.66 20.84
CA ILE A 271 -5.10 0.61 20.19
C ILE A 271 -5.58 0.37 18.76
N PHE A 272 -6.81 0.78 18.47
CA PHE A 272 -7.35 0.83 17.12
C PHE A 272 -7.22 2.26 16.60
N ALA A 273 -6.09 2.59 15.98
CA ALA A 273 -5.80 3.96 15.55
C ALA A 273 -6.82 4.50 14.52
N PHE A 274 -7.37 3.63 13.66
CA PHE A 274 -8.20 3.99 12.52
C PHE A 274 -9.57 3.30 12.58
N GLU A 275 -10.29 3.52 13.68
CA GLU A 275 -11.57 2.85 13.96
C GLU A 275 -12.72 3.40 13.10
N THR A 276 -12.84 4.73 12.99
CA THR A 276 -13.96 5.35 12.25
C THR A 276 -13.52 6.66 11.59
N LEU A 277 -13.68 6.75 10.27
CA LEU A 277 -13.41 7.96 9.51
C LEU A 277 -14.45 9.03 9.84
N ILE A 278 -13.98 10.23 10.15
CA ILE A 278 -14.81 11.41 10.44
C ILE A 278 -14.71 12.35 9.24
N GLU A 279 -15.57 12.11 8.25
CA GLU A 279 -15.53 12.82 6.96
C GLU A 279 -15.59 14.35 7.12
N SER A 280 -16.32 14.85 8.12
CA SER A 280 -16.40 16.30 8.41
C SER A 280 -15.03 16.92 8.75
N ARG A 281 -14.06 16.14 9.24
CA ARG A 281 -12.70 16.58 9.57
C ARG A 281 -11.69 16.42 8.43
N LEU A 282 -12.06 15.84 7.28
CA LEU A 282 -11.18 15.79 6.10
C LEU A 282 -10.93 17.21 5.55
N SER A 283 -9.74 17.74 5.79
CA SER A 283 -9.21 19.00 5.25
C SER A 283 -8.37 18.76 3.98
N ALA A 284 -7.93 19.81 3.27
CA ALA A 284 -7.04 19.67 2.10
C ALA A 284 -5.77 18.92 2.50
N ASP A 285 -5.20 19.36 3.62
CA ASP A 285 -3.95 18.85 4.18
C ASP A 285 -4.05 17.39 4.64
N ALA A 286 -5.27 16.83 4.73
CA ALA A 286 -5.47 15.42 5.05
C ALA A 286 -4.73 14.52 4.06
N GLY A 287 -4.60 14.91 2.79
CA GLY A 287 -3.86 14.14 1.79
C GLY A 287 -2.40 13.90 2.20
N THR A 288 -1.73 14.94 2.70
CA THR A 288 -0.35 14.85 3.21
C THR A 288 -0.26 13.94 4.42
N PHE A 289 -1.23 13.98 5.33
CA PHE A 289 -1.26 13.10 6.48
C PHE A 289 -1.47 11.63 6.09
N ILE A 290 -2.37 11.35 5.14
CA ILE A 290 -2.61 9.98 4.64
C ILE A 290 -1.34 9.43 3.97
N SER A 291 -0.69 10.21 3.10
CA SER A 291 0.52 9.75 2.38
C SER A 291 1.73 9.51 3.29
N ARG A 292 1.79 10.17 4.45
CA ARG A 292 2.87 9.99 5.43
C ARG A 292 2.60 8.88 6.46
N ALA A 293 1.36 8.40 6.53
CA ALA A 293 0.96 7.41 7.51
C ALA A 293 1.55 6.04 7.15
N VAL A 294 2.50 5.55 7.94
CA VAL A 294 3.22 4.29 7.70
C VAL A 294 2.40 3.08 8.17
N LYS A 295 1.62 3.25 9.24
CA LYS A 295 0.81 2.18 9.86
C LYS A 295 -0.64 2.18 9.37
N LEU A 296 -1.06 3.16 8.56
CA LEU A 296 -2.41 3.18 7.99
C LEU A 296 -2.59 2.06 6.94
N PRO A 297 -3.52 1.11 7.15
CA PRO A 297 -3.81 0.07 6.17
C PRO A 297 -4.21 0.64 4.81
N ALA A 298 -3.81 -0.02 3.73
CA ALA A 298 -3.96 0.48 2.35
C ALA A 298 -5.43 0.68 1.93
N ASP A 299 -6.34 -0.17 2.42
CA ASP A 299 -7.78 -0.05 2.21
C ASP A 299 -8.38 1.18 2.91
N LEU A 300 -7.94 1.46 4.15
CA LEU A 300 -8.35 2.65 4.90
C LEU A 300 -7.75 3.94 4.32
N ALA A 301 -6.52 3.90 3.82
CA ALA A 301 -5.91 5.00 3.08
C ALA A 301 -6.69 5.29 1.79
N GLN A 302 -7.03 4.26 1.02
CA GLN A 302 -7.85 4.39 -0.18
C GLN A 302 -9.25 4.94 0.14
N LEU A 303 -9.89 4.48 1.21
CA LEU A 303 -11.18 5.01 1.68
C LEU A 303 -11.06 6.50 2.02
N SER A 304 -10.02 6.87 2.78
CA SER A 304 -9.76 8.25 3.19
C SER A 304 -9.58 9.16 1.97
N PHE A 305 -8.79 8.76 0.97
CA PHE A 305 -8.60 9.51 -0.26
C PHE A 305 -9.86 9.60 -1.11
N THR A 306 -10.66 8.54 -1.19
CA THR A 306 -11.93 8.55 -1.91
C THR A 306 -12.87 9.58 -1.31
N LYS A 307 -13.05 9.56 0.02
CA LYS A 307 -13.87 10.54 0.74
C LYS A 307 -13.32 11.95 0.67
N LEU A 308 -11.99 12.11 0.67
CA LEU A 308 -11.36 13.41 0.52
C LEU A 308 -11.62 14.00 -0.88
N ALA A 309 -11.50 13.20 -1.94
CA ALA A 309 -11.78 13.61 -3.32
C ALA A 309 -13.28 13.94 -3.53
N GLU A 310 -14.19 13.16 -2.94
CA GLU A 310 -15.64 13.44 -2.96
C GLU A 310 -15.95 14.79 -2.31
N LYS A 311 -15.33 15.06 -1.14
CA LYS A 311 -15.55 16.30 -0.39
C LYS A 311 -14.88 17.51 -1.03
N ARG A 312 -13.77 17.31 -1.74
CA ARG A 312 -12.94 18.38 -2.33
C ARG A 312 -12.62 18.08 -3.79
N PRO A 313 -13.65 18.05 -4.66
CA PRO A 313 -13.47 17.57 -6.03
C PRO A 313 -12.66 18.56 -6.88
N ASP A 314 -12.64 19.85 -6.54
CA ASP A 314 -11.92 20.91 -7.25
C ASP A 314 -10.54 21.28 -6.65
N ASP A 315 -10.09 20.57 -5.62
CA ASP A 315 -8.84 20.89 -4.93
C ASP A 315 -7.67 20.13 -5.55
N VAL A 316 -6.83 20.83 -6.31
CA VAL A 316 -5.68 20.24 -7.01
C VAL A 316 -4.69 19.59 -6.04
N SER A 317 -4.53 20.13 -4.83
CA SER A 317 -3.58 19.59 -3.84
C SER A 317 -3.99 18.20 -3.34
N VAL A 318 -5.31 17.97 -3.25
CA VAL A 318 -5.89 16.67 -2.89
C VAL A 318 -5.53 15.63 -3.96
N PHE A 319 -5.73 15.95 -5.24
CA PHE A 319 -5.43 15.03 -6.33
C PHE A 319 -3.93 14.80 -6.54
N ASP A 320 -3.08 15.80 -6.26
CA ASP A 320 -1.64 15.64 -6.23
C ASP A 320 -1.22 14.60 -5.16
N GLY A 321 -1.70 14.76 -3.93
CA GLY A 321 -1.43 13.81 -2.85
C GLY A 321 -1.98 12.40 -3.11
N ILE A 322 -3.17 12.29 -3.71
CA ILE A 322 -3.76 11.00 -4.14
C ILE A 322 -2.85 10.32 -5.19
N LEU A 323 -2.38 11.07 -6.18
CA LEU A 323 -1.53 10.53 -7.23
C LEU A 323 -0.18 10.07 -6.66
N GLU A 324 0.45 10.87 -5.80
CA GLU A 324 1.70 10.50 -5.12
C GLU A 324 1.54 9.20 -4.32
N TYR A 325 0.45 9.07 -3.55
CA TYR A 325 0.15 7.84 -2.82
C TYR A 325 0.01 6.62 -3.74
N TYR A 326 -0.71 6.75 -4.86
CA TYR A 326 -0.90 5.62 -5.77
C TYR A 326 0.35 5.26 -6.58
N VAL A 327 1.21 6.23 -6.88
CA VAL A 327 2.54 5.98 -7.46
C VAL A 327 3.41 5.23 -6.46
N ALA A 328 3.45 5.66 -5.20
CA ALA A 328 4.26 5.03 -4.15
C ALA A 328 3.79 3.60 -3.80
N SER A 329 2.47 3.39 -3.71
CA SER A 329 1.88 2.07 -3.47
C SER A 329 1.87 1.17 -4.72
N GLY A 330 2.15 1.73 -5.90
CA GLY A 330 2.14 1.01 -7.17
C GLY A 330 0.75 0.53 -7.61
N ASN A 331 -0.36 1.14 -7.16
CA ASN A 331 -1.70 0.73 -7.58
C ASN A 331 -2.02 1.27 -8.99
N ALA A 332 -1.65 0.51 -10.03
CA ALA A 332 -1.69 0.97 -11.42
C ALA A 332 -3.08 1.42 -11.90
N LYS A 333 -4.14 0.69 -11.51
CA LYS A 333 -5.53 1.05 -11.86
C LYS A 333 -5.91 2.42 -11.28
N LYS A 334 -5.58 2.66 -10.02
CA LYS A 334 -5.87 3.92 -9.34
C LYS A 334 -4.96 5.07 -9.80
N MET A 335 -3.70 4.78 -10.15
CA MET A 335 -2.81 5.73 -10.83
C MET A 335 -3.43 6.23 -12.14
N ILE A 336 -3.88 5.32 -13.02
CA ILE A 336 -4.51 5.69 -14.30
C ILE A 336 -5.75 6.55 -14.07
N ALA A 337 -6.67 6.10 -13.21
CA ALA A 337 -7.92 6.81 -12.95
C ALA A 337 -7.68 8.22 -12.40
N THR A 338 -6.76 8.36 -11.43
CA THR A 338 -6.42 9.65 -10.82
C THR A 338 -5.72 10.56 -11.81
N ALA A 339 -4.72 10.06 -12.55
CA ALA A 339 -4.01 10.84 -13.55
C ALA A 339 -4.92 11.35 -14.68
N ASN A 340 -5.83 10.52 -15.17
CA ASN A 340 -6.83 10.95 -16.16
C ASN A 340 -7.79 12.00 -15.57
N THR A 341 -8.21 11.84 -14.32
CA THR A 341 -9.04 12.86 -13.64
C THR A 341 -8.29 14.19 -13.56
N ILE A 342 -7.00 14.16 -13.22
CA ILE A 342 -6.16 15.36 -13.17
C ILE A 342 -6.09 16.04 -14.54
N LEU A 343 -5.72 15.29 -15.58
CA LEU A 343 -5.51 15.83 -16.92
C LEU A 343 -6.80 16.36 -17.57
N ASN A 344 -7.96 15.82 -17.20
CA ASN A 344 -9.25 16.27 -17.73
C ASN A 344 -9.82 17.47 -16.96
N ARG A 345 -9.47 17.62 -15.67
CA ARG A 345 -10.12 18.60 -14.79
C ARG A 345 -9.27 19.83 -14.48
N PHE A 346 -7.95 19.65 -14.32
CA PHE A 346 -7.07 20.72 -13.85
C PHE A 346 -6.18 21.25 -14.97
N GLN A 347 -5.75 22.50 -14.81
CA GLN A 347 -4.80 23.18 -15.72
C GLN A 347 -3.46 23.47 -15.05
N ASP A 348 -3.25 22.99 -13.82
CA ASP A 348 -1.98 23.16 -13.12
C ASP A 348 -0.87 22.38 -13.83
N GLY A 349 0.15 23.09 -14.32
CA GLY A 349 1.22 22.51 -15.13
C GLY A 349 2.06 21.48 -14.40
N SER A 350 2.30 21.68 -13.10
CA SER A 350 3.12 20.78 -12.27
C SER A 350 2.40 19.45 -12.02
N VAL A 351 1.14 19.52 -11.59
CA VAL A 351 0.33 18.33 -11.30
C VAL A 351 -0.04 17.58 -12.59
N CYS A 352 -0.29 18.29 -13.69
CA CYS A 352 -0.44 17.67 -15.01
C CYS A 352 0.83 16.95 -15.47
N ALA A 353 2.02 17.53 -15.24
CA ALA A 353 3.28 16.88 -15.57
C ALA A 353 3.50 15.61 -14.74
N LYS A 354 3.20 15.63 -13.42
CA LYS A 354 3.20 14.44 -12.57
C LYS A 354 2.23 13.37 -13.09
N ALA A 355 1.00 13.74 -13.44
CA ALA A 355 0.00 12.82 -14.00
C ALA A 355 0.48 12.15 -15.30
N ARG A 356 1.10 12.92 -16.22
CA ARG A 356 1.68 12.34 -17.46
C ARG A 356 2.83 11.37 -17.16
N ARG A 357 3.70 11.68 -16.20
CA ARG A 357 4.77 10.77 -15.76
C ARG A 357 4.21 9.48 -15.16
N ALA A 358 3.19 9.57 -14.31
CA ALA A 358 2.53 8.41 -13.73
C ALA A 358 1.87 7.52 -14.79
N LEU A 359 1.18 8.11 -15.77
CA LEU A 359 0.63 7.36 -16.90
C LEU A 359 1.71 6.69 -17.75
N ALA A 360 2.84 7.37 -17.96
CA ALA A 360 3.96 6.81 -18.70
C ALA A 360 4.56 5.56 -18.01
N LEU A 361 4.65 5.54 -16.67
CA LEU A 361 5.10 4.35 -15.92
C LEU A 361 4.18 3.14 -16.15
N VAL A 362 2.87 3.37 -16.24
CA VAL A 362 1.92 2.28 -16.50
C VAL A 362 1.93 1.89 -17.98
N ASN A 363 1.97 2.87 -18.88
CA ASN A 363 1.98 2.66 -20.33
C ASN A 363 3.21 1.89 -20.80
N GLU A 364 4.40 2.13 -20.23
CA GLU A 364 5.61 1.38 -20.64
C GLU A 364 5.52 -0.12 -20.38
N CYS A 365 4.68 -0.52 -19.41
CA CYS A 365 4.43 -1.92 -19.06
C CYS A 365 3.36 -2.57 -19.96
N MET A 366 2.60 -1.79 -20.73
CA MET A 366 1.51 -2.33 -21.55
C MET A 366 2.09 -3.11 -22.75
N PRO A 367 1.61 -4.34 -23.04
CA PRO A 367 2.08 -5.15 -24.17
C PRO A 367 1.97 -4.44 -25.53
N SER A 368 0.94 -3.61 -25.69
CA SER A 368 0.64 -2.85 -26.91
C SER A 368 1.55 -1.65 -27.15
N TRP A 369 2.22 -1.14 -26.10
CA TRP A 369 3.15 -0.03 -26.24
C TRP A 369 4.54 -0.55 -26.56
N ARG A 370 5.32 0.15 -27.39
CA ARG A 370 6.75 -0.09 -27.60
C ARG A 370 7.44 1.25 -27.88
N PRO A 371 8.75 1.38 -27.61
CA PRO A 371 9.50 2.55 -28.04
C PRO A 371 9.32 2.80 -29.54
N SER A 372 9.00 4.03 -29.90
CA SER A 372 8.93 4.47 -31.30
C SER A 372 10.33 4.65 -31.84
N VAL A 373 10.56 4.08 -33.01
CA VAL A 373 11.77 4.21 -33.84
C VAL A 373 11.52 5.08 -35.07
N ALA A 374 10.39 5.79 -35.09
CA ALA A 374 10.03 6.69 -36.18
C ALA A 374 11.10 7.77 -36.33
N GLY A 375 11.62 7.93 -37.56
CA GLY A 375 12.71 8.86 -37.87
C GLY A 375 14.09 8.20 -38.02
N LEU A 376 14.23 6.90 -37.70
CA LEU A 376 15.42 6.16 -38.11
C LEU A 376 15.43 5.97 -39.62
N ASN A 377 16.45 6.54 -40.29
CA ASN A 377 16.79 6.18 -41.66
C ASN A 377 17.48 4.81 -41.65
N VAL A 378 16.69 3.75 -41.46
CA VAL A 378 17.20 2.38 -41.52
C VAL A 378 17.60 2.10 -42.96
N LYS A 379 18.91 1.98 -43.21
CA LYS A 379 19.37 1.34 -44.43
C LYS A 379 19.12 -0.16 -44.23
N PRO A 380 18.31 -0.82 -45.09
CA PRO A 380 18.15 -2.27 -44.99
C PRO A 380 19.54 -2.90 -45.01
N ALA A 381 19.82 -3.75 -44.03
CA ALA A 381 21.10 -4.45 -43.95
C ALA A 381 21.30 -5.19 -45.29
N ALA A 382 22.42 -4.93 -45.96
CA ALA A 382 22.77 -5.66 -47.17
C ALA A 382 22.84 -7.14 -46.80
N THR A 383 21.91 -7.95 -47.33
CA THR A 383 21.71 -9.37 -47.03
C THR A 383 22.87 -10.29 -47.45
N GLU A 384 23.99 -9.73 -47.89
CA GLU A 384 25.18 -10.46 -48.31
C GLU A 384 26.40 -9.99 -47.52
N LYS A 385 26.57 -10.51 -46.30
CA LYS A 385 27.89 -10.57 -45.66
C LYS A 385 28.21 -12.01 -45.29
N SER A 386 28.79 -12.72 -46.26
CA SER A 386 29.54 -13.94 -46.00
C SER A 386 30.93 -13.56 -45.47
N GLY A 387 31.10 -13.54 -44.15
CA GLY A 387 32.41 -13.57 -43.52
C GLY A 387 32.55 -12.68 -42.27
N PRO A 388 33.25 -13.15 -41.22
CA PRO A 388 33.54 -12.38 -40.00
C PRO A 388 34.38 -11.12 -40.27
N PRO A 389 34.37 -10.15 -39.32
CA PRO A 389 33.83 -10.30 -37.96
C PRO A 389 32.44 -9.70 -37.70
N LEU A 390 31.67 -10.41 -36.86
CA LEU A 390 30.35 -10.00 -36.37
C LEU A 390 30.46 -8.72 -35.54
N LYS A 391 29.69 -7.69 -35.92
CA LYS A 391 29.55 -6.44 -35.18
C LYS A 391 28.39 -6.52 -34.21
N VAL A 392 28.69 -6.51 -32.91
CA VAL A 392 27.65 -6.66 -31.88
C VAL A 392 27.50 -5.36 -31.11
N GLY A 393 26.29 -4.81 -31.14
CA GLY A 393 25.91 -3.66 -30.33
C GLY A 393 25.45 -4.11 -28.95
N TYR A 394 26.22 -3.77 -27.91
CA TYR A 394 25.90 -4.10 -26.54
C TYR A 394 25.17 -2.97 -25.85
N PHE A 395 24.00 -3.23 -25.29
CA PHE A 395 23.33 -2.32 -24.36
C PHE A 395 23.69 -2.73 -22.94
N LEU A 396 24.57 -1.96 -22.30
CA LEU A 396 25.06 -2.22 -20.94
C LEU A 396 24.50 -1.18 -19.96
N ARG A 397 24.23 -1.54 -18.70
CA ARG A 397 23.78 -0.55 -17.70
C ARG A 397 24.84 0.51 -17.39
N ASN A 398 26.10 0.09 -17.35
CA ASN A 398 27.25 0.93 -17.09
C ASN A 398 28.50 0.30 -17.73
N VAL A 399 29.56 1.09 -17.79
CA VAL A 399 30.93 0.66 -18.03
C VAL A 399 31.74 1.27 -16.91
N ASP A 400 31.97 0.51 -15.85
CA ASP A 400 32.92 0.87 -14.80
C ASP A 400 34.19 0.05 -15.03
N VAL A 401 35.30 0.74 -15.25
CA VAL A 401 36.61 0.12 -15.49
C VAL A 401 37.34 -0.09 -14.16
N ASP A 402 36.91 0.62 -13.11
CA ASP A 402 37.67 0.78 -11.88
C ASP A 402 37.00 0.12 -10.65
N ASN A 403 35.71 -0.28 -10.68
CA ASN A 403 35.06 -0.97 -9.55
C ASN A 403 33.95 -1.99 -9.89
N ASP A 404 33.91 -3.04 -9.07
CA ASP A 404 32.91 -4.10 -8.84
C ASP A 404 32.59 -5.17 -9.91
N TRP A 405 32.52 -6.41 -9.43
CA TRP A 405 32.45 -7.70 -10.14
C TRP A 405 31.03 -8.06 -10.63
N VAL A 406 29.98 -7.44 -10.10
CA VAL A 406 28.58 -7.72 -10.49
C VAL A 406 28.22 -7.06 -11.83
N THR A 407 28.88 -5.94 -12.15
CA THR A 407 28.77 -5.20 -13.42
C THR A 407 29.67 -5.75 -14.52
N ALA A 408 30.48 -6.77 -14.22
CA ALA A 408 31.47 -7.34 -15.12
C ALA A 408 30.88 -8.20 -16.24
N LEU A 409 29.70 -8.83 -16.09
CA LEU A 409 29.28 -9.88 -17.05
C LEU A 409 29.15 -9.38 -18.50
N GLY A 410 28.56 -8.19 -18.71
CA GLY A 410 28.38 -7.64 -20.06
C GLY A 410 29.70 -7.17 -20.66
N TRP A 411 30.55 -6.57 -19.83
CA TRP A 411 31.89 -6.18 -20.23
C TRP A 411 32.79 -7.38 -20.54
N ASP A 412 32.68 -8.45 -19.75
CA ASP A 412 33.37 -9.72 -19.94
C ASP A 412 32.95 -10.38 -21.25
N ALA A 413 31.65 -10.37 -21.58
CA ALA A 413 31.15 -10.83 -22.87
C ALA A 413 31.77 -10.05 -24.03
N MET A 414 31.84 -8.72 -23.93
CA MET A 414 32.47 -7.87 -24.94
C MET A 414 33.96 -8.16 -25.08
N CYS A 415 34.69 -8.22 -23.96
CA CYS A 415 36.12 -8.52 -23.94
C CYS A 415 36.41 -9.89 -24.55
N ALA A 416 35.66 -10.92 -24.15
CA ALA A 416 35.78 -12.28 -24.67
C ALA A 416 35.45 -12.35 -26.17
N GLN A 417 34.43 -11.62 -26.63
CA GLN A 417 34.10 -11.56 -28.05
C GLN A 417 35.25 -10.94 -28.86
N LYS A 418 35.80 -9.83 -28.39
CA LYS A 418 36.89 -9.12 -29.05
C LYS A 418 38.14 -10.00 -29.18
N THR A 419 38.57 -10.62 -28.08
CA THR A 419 39.83 -11.38 -28.04
C THR A 419 39.73 -12.76 -28.69
N LEU A 420 38.61 -13.47 -28.50
CA LEU A 420 38.52 -14.90 -28.84
C LEU A 420 37.70 -15.20 -30.09
N SER A 421 36.89 -14.26 -30.56
CA SER A 421 35.99 -14.49 -31.71
C SER A 421 36.26 -13.53 -32.87
N GLY A 422 37.30 -12.69 -32.75
CA GLY A 422 37.63 -11.64 -33.71
C GLY A 422 36.52 -10.61 -33.88
N GLY A 423 35.48 -10.65 -33.05
CA GLY A 423 34.29 -9.81 -33.19
C GLY A 423 34.62 -8.33 -33.00
N MET A 424 33.71 -7.49 -33.48
CA MET A 424 33.80 -6.03 -33.34
C MET A 424 32.70 -5.54 -32.39
N PRO A 425 32.83 -5.76 -31.07
CA PRO A 425 31.85 -5.27 -30.10
C PRO A 425 31.96 -3.75 -29.95
N PHE A 426 30.84 -3.12 -29.64
CA PHE A 426 30.78 -1.75 -29.14
C PHE A 426 29.64 -1.62 -28.13
N ALA A 427 29.80 -0.75 -27.15
CA ALA A 427 28.80 -0.49 -26.11
C ALA A 427 27.94 0.72 -26.43
N ILE A 428 26.67 0.65 -26.07
CA ILE A 428 25.71 1.74 -26.02
C ILE A 428 25.19 1.79 -24.58
N LEU A 429 25.30 2.96 -23.95
CA LEU A 429 24.96 3.16 -22.55
C LEU A 429 23.63 3.92 -22.38
N PRO A 430 22.93 3.76 -21.25
CA PRO A 430 21.63 4.36 -21.01
C PRO A 430 21.65 5.88 -21.15
N LEU A 431 20.46 6.41 -21.43
CA LEU A 431 20.25 7.85 -21.47
C LEU A 431 20.63 8.49 -20.12
N GLY A 432 21.49 9.51 -20.15
CA GLY A 432 21.96 10.24 -18.97
C GLY A 432 23.16 9.64 -18.25
N PHE A 433 23.71 8.51 -18.72
CA PHE A 433 24.89 7.87 -18.13
C PHE A 433 26.22 8.39 -18.74
N PRO A 434 27.31 8.54 -17.94
CA PRO A 434 27.32 8.53 -16.47
C PRO A 434 26.76 9.85 -15.93
N HIS A 435 27.12 10.96 -16.58
CA HIS A 435 26.66 12.31 -16.33
C HIS A 435 26.47 13.01 -17.68
N LYS A 436 25.81 14.18 -17.66
CA LYS A 436 25.58 14.97 -18.87
C LYS A 436 26.90 15.27 -19.60
N GLY A 437 26.96 14.95 -20.88
CA GLY A 437 28.11 15.18 -21.75
C GLY A 437 28.40 16.67 -21.92
N GLU A 438 29.68 17.00 -22.07
CA GLU A 438 30.15 18.38 -22.15
C GLU A 438 29.62 19.11 -23.39
N ARG A 439 29.41 18.38 -24.48
CA ARG A 439 29.05 18.96 -25.79
C ARG A 439 27.56 19.03 -26.05
N GLY A 440 26.75 18.40 -25.20
CA GLY A 440 25.30 18.30 -25.40
C GLY A 440 24.90 17.57 -26.69
N LEU A 441 25.81 16.80 -27.29
CA LEU A 441 25.52 15.96 -28.45
C LEU A 441 24.58 14.82 -28.04
N PRO A 442 23.72 14.29 -28.95
CA PRO A 442 22.83 13.17 -28.64
C PRO A 442 23.55 11.98 -28.02
N TRP A 443 24.80 11.76 -28.42
CA TRP A 443 25.73 10.82 -27.83
C TRP A 443 27.19 11.27 -27.98
N GLU A 444 28.05 10.77 -27.11
CA GLU A 444 29.51 10.93 -27.15
C GLU A 444 30.19 9.56 -27.28
N ARG A 445 31.28 9.48 -28.06
CA ARG A 445 32.04 8.25 -28.28
C ARG A 445 33.36 8.32 -27.53
N HIS A 446 33.65 7.32 -26.72
CA HIS A 446 34.94 7.12 -26.06
C HIS A 446 35.48 5.73 -26.38
N GLU A 447 36.79 5.55 -26.28
CA GLU A 447 37.42 4.24 -26.41
C GLU A 447 37.87 3.76 -25.03
N VAL A 448 37.37 2.60 -24.62
CA VAL A 448 37.70 1.96 -23.34
C VAL A 448 38.21 0.56 -23.65
N GLY A 449 39.46 0.25 -23.29
CA GLY A 449 40.07 -1.04 -23.67
C GLY A 449 40.02 -1.31 -25.17
N GLU A 450 40.21 -0.25 -25.99
CA GLU A 450 40.08 -0.28 -27.45
C GLU A 450 38.69 -0.79 -27.94
N ILE A 451 37.64 -0.64 -27.12
CA ILE A 451 36.25 -0.88 -27.50
C ILE A 451 35.52 0.46 -27.52
N ALA A 452 34.80 0.72 -28.61
CA ALA A 452 33.99 1.93 -28.72
C ALA A 452 32.81 1.88 -27.73
N CYS A 453 32.69 2.91 -26.90
CA CYS A 453 31.62 3.10 -25.94
C CYS A 453 30.86 4.39 -26.29
N TYR A 454 29.55 4.26 -26.52
CA TYR A 454 28.64 5.33 -26.88
C TYR A 454 27.79 5.71 -25.68
N TYR A 455 28.00 6.92 -25.18
CA TYR A 455 27.32 7.48 -24.02
C TYR A 455 26.15 8.32 -24.49
N LEU A 456 24.92 7.92 -24.20
CA LEU A 456 23.71 8.66 -24.57
C LEU A 456 23.45 9.79 -23.55
N ASN A 457 24.35 10.76 -23.44
CA ASN A 457 24.45 11.64 -22.29
C ASN A 457 24.05 13.10 -22.56
N CYS A 458 23.20 13.37 -23.55
CA CYS A 458 22.75 14.75 -23.85
C CYS A 458 21.93 15.42 -22.74
N LEU A 459 21.35 14.65 -21.82
CA LEU A 459 20.52 15.11 -20.70
C LEU A 459 21.13 14.66 -19.38
N SER A 460 21.01 15.46 -18.32
CA SER A 460 21.34 15.01 -16.95
C SER A 460 20.22 14.13 -16.37
N LEU A 461 20.54 13.36 -15.32
CA LEU A 461 19.54 12.57 -14.58
C LEU A 461 18.39 13.45 -14.06
N GLU A 462 18.69 14.63 -13.52
CA GLU A 462 17.68 15.61 -13.07
C GLU A 462 16.76 16.05 -14.23
N GLN A 463 17.31 16.29 -15.42
CA GLN A 463 16.51 16.63 -16.60
C GLN A 463 15.62 15.45 -17.03
N LEU A 464 16.09 14.21 -16.90
CA LEU A 464 15.33 13.02 -17.23
C LEU A 464 14.16 12.79 -16.27
N GLU A 465 14.32 13.07 -14.98
CA GLU A 465 13.23 12.93 -14.01
C GLU A 465 11.98 13.73 -14.40
N ALA A 466 12.15 14.89 -15.03
CA ALA A 466 11.05 15.72 -15.51
C ALA A 466 10.32 15.17 -16.76
N ILE A 467 10.92 14.20 -17.47
CA ILE A 467 10.43 13.69 -18.75
C ILE A 467 9.67 12.36 -18.53
N PRO A 468 8.48 12.18 -19.12
CA PRO A 468 7.79 10.89 -19.07
C PRO A 468 8.65 9.75 -19.62
N VAL A 469 8.70 8.63 -18.90
CA VAL A 469 9.60 7.49 -19.22
C VAL A 469 9.40 6.95 -20.63
N THR A 470 8.16 6.94 -21.14
CA THR A 470 7.87 6.55 -22.52
C THR A 470 8.58 7.44 -23.54
N SER A 471 8.69 8.74 -23.27
CA SER A 471 9.41 9.69 -24.13
C SER A 471 10.92 9.49 -24.03
N GLN A 472 11.44 9.19 -22.84
CA GLN A 472 12.85 8.84 -22.64
C GLN A 472 13.23 7.61 -23.48
N LEU A 473 12.41 6.55 -23.41
CA LEU A 473 12.64 5.31 -24.16
C LEU A 473 12.51 5.49 -25.68
N ASN A 474 11.54 6.29 -26.14
CA ASN A 474 11.44 6.66 -27.56
C ASN A 474 12.71 7.37 -28.03
N PHE A 475 13.17 8.35 -27.27
CA PHE A 475 14.37 9.11 -27.60
C PHE A 475 15.61 8.21 -27.60
N MET A 476 15.77 7.37 -26.58
CA MET A 476 16.84 6.40 -26.49
C MET A 476 16.87 5.45 -27.70
N ALA A 477 15.71 4.96 -28.14
CA ALA A 477 15.61 4.09 -29.31
C ALA A 477 16.09 4.78 -30.60
N VAL A 478 15.68 6.03 -30.85
CA VAL A 478 16.14 6.78 -32.03
C VAL A 478 17.64 7.04 -31.98
N VAL A 479 18.17 7.47 -30.83
CA VAL A 479 19.59 7.80 -30.71
C VAL A 479 20.47 6.55 -30.78
N ALA A 480 20.08 5.45 -30.12
CA ALA A 480 20.79 4.19 -30.21
C ALA A 480 20.72 3.59 -31.63
N GLY A 481 19.59 3.73 -32.33
CA GLY A 481 19.47 3.28 -33.72
C GLY A 481 20.39 4.04 -34.68
N ASP A 482 20.66 5.33 -34.46
CA ASP A 482 21.68 6.07 -35.21
C ASP A 482 23.09 5.48 -34.99
N VAL A 483 23.43 5.15 -33.74
CA VAL A 483 24.71 4.48 -33.41
C VAL A 483 24.81 3.12 -34.12
N LEU A 484 23.77 2.28 -34.00
CA LEU A 484 23.74 0.96 -34.62
C LEU A 484 23.89 1.03 -36.16
N ASN A 485 23.26 2.00 -36.81
CA ASN A 485 23.40 2.23 -38.25
C ASN A 485 24.82 2.66 -38.65
N ARG A 486 25.44 3.56 -37.87
CA ARG A 486 26.80 4.04 -38.13
C ARG A 486 27.82 2.92 -37.96
N GLU A 487 27.66 2.13 -36.92
CA GLU A 487 28.54 0.98 -36.67
C GLU A 487 28.25 -0.19 -37.60
N GLN A 488 27.07 -0.25 -38.24
CA GLN A 488 26.58 -1.38 -39.02
C GLN A 488 26.47 -2.64 -38.16
N ALA A 489 25.70 -2.56 -37.08
CA ALA A 489 25.46 -3.70 -36.20
C ALA A 489 24.86 -4.89 -36.96
N ASP A 490 25.33 -6.09 -36.63
CA ASP A 490 24.81 -7.36 -37.15
C ASP A 490 23.94 -8.10 -36.12
N LEU A 491 24.08 -7.77 -34.82
CA LEU A 491 23.37 -8.40 -33.71
C LEU A 491 23.31 -7.44 -32.51
N LEU A 492 22.25 -7.55 -31.70
CA LEU A 492 22.07 -6.83 -30.45
C LEU A 492 22.24 -7.78 -29.26
N HIS A 493 23.06 -7.38 -28.29
CA HIS A 493 23.13 -8.02 -26.98
C HIS A 493 22.71 -6.98 -25.94
N VAL A 494 21.62 -7.22 -25.22
CA VAL A 494 21.10 -6.29 -24.22
C VAL A 494 21.13 -6.91 -22.83
N GLN A 495 21.60 -6.15 -21.85
CA GLN A 495 21.43 -6.48 -20.44
C GLN A 495 20.10 -5.96 -19.90
N GLU A 496 19.65 -6.51 -18.78
CA GLU A 496 18.59 -5.87 -18.00
C GLU A 496 18.95 -4.42 -17.67
N GLY A 497 17.96 -3.52 -17.74
CA GLY A 497 18.16 -2.12 -17.39
C GLY A 497 17.83 -1.82 -15.93
N GLU A 498 17.81 -0.53 -15.56
CA GLU A 498 17.48 -0.09 -14.19
C GLU A 498 16.07 -0.52 -13.74
N ARG A 499 15.12 -0.59 -14.68
CA ARG A 499 13.74 -1.06 -14.39
C ARG A 499 13.57 -2.56 -14.62
N GLY A 500 14.66 -3.28 -14.88
CA GLY A 500 14.70 -4.70 -15.21
C GLY A 500 14.57 -4.97 -16.71
N TYR A 501 13.67 -4.29 -17.42
CA TYR A 501 13.34 -4.62 -18.82
C TYR A 501 13.50 -3.46 -19.81
N ASP A 502 13.83 -2.26 -19.34
CA ASP A 502 13.74 -1.03 -20.14
C ASP A 502 14.74 -0.97 -21.30
N LEU A 503 15.97 -1.43 -21.10
CA LEU A 503 16.94 -1.61 -22.19
C LEU A 503 16.47 -2.67 -23.19
N ALA A 504 15.92 -3.79 -22.69
CA ALA A 504 15.39 -4.84 -23.55
C ALA A 504 14.23 -4.33 -24.43
N LEU A 505 13.38 -3.43 -23.92
CA LEU A 505 12.33 -2.81 -24.73
C LEU A 505 12.86 -1.95 -25.86
N VAL A 506 13.91 -1.18 -25.61
CA VAL A 506 14.58 -0.38 -26.64
C VAL A 506 15.21 -1.30 -27.69
N ALA A 507 15.94 -2.33 -27.26
CA ALA A 507 16.58 -3.29 -28.14
C ALA A 507 15.56 -4.10 -28.96
N LEU A 508 14.40 -4.47 -28.40
CA LEU A 508 13.32 -5.14 -29.12
C LEU A 508 12.70 -4.25 -30.21
N ALA A 509 12.52 -2.96 -29.93
CA ALA A 509 12.01 -2.03 -30.94
C ALA A 509 13.00 -1.90 -32.12
N LEU A 510 14.29 -1.81 -31.81
CA LEU A 510 15.38 -1.72 -32.79
C LEU A 510 15.57 -3.01 -33.58
N SER A 511 15.62 -4.16 -32.90
CA SER A 511 15.68 -5.50 -33.50
C SER A 511 14.58 -5.67 -34.55
N LYS A 512 13.34 -5.33 -34.19
CA LYS A 512 12.21 -5.41 -35.11
C LYS A 512 12.33 -4.46 -36.30
N SER A 513 12.80 -3.24 -36.07
CA SER A 513 12.91 -2.23 -37.13
C SER A 513 14.08 -2.44 -38.08
N MET A 514 15.16 -3.03 -37.59
CA MET A 514 16.41 -3.21 -38.31
C MET A 514 16.64 -4.67 -38.73
N HIS A 515 15.71 -5.57 -38.39
CA HIS A 515 15.81 -7.02 -38.60
C HIS A 515 17.06 -7.64 -37.96
N LEU A 516 17.52 -7.07 -36.84
CA LEU A 516 18.70 -7.56 -36.11
C LEU A 516 18.31 -8.64 -35.10
N PRO A 517 19.06 -9.75 -35.01
CA PRO A 517 18.92 -10.71 -33.92
C PRO A 517 19.13 -10.06 -32.55
N LEU A 518 18.37 -10.52 -31.55
CA LEU A 518 18.43 -10.00 -30.19
C LEU A 518 18.72 -11.08 -29.15
N VAL A 519 19.78 -10.86 -28.38
CA VAL A 519 20.10 -11.62 -27.17
C VAL A 519 19.78 -10.77 -25.95
N TYR A 520 18.96 -11.29 -25.04
CA TYR A 520 18.64 -10.64 -23.77
C TYR A 520 19.32 -11.35 -22.60
N GLN A 521 20.22 -10.66 -21.90
CA GLN A 521 20.87 -11.12 -20.68
C GLN A 521 20.12 -10.63 -19.44
N LYS A 522 19.54 -11.58 -18.71
CA LYS A 522 18.85 -11.39 -17.44
C LYS A 522 19.77 -11.81 -16.29
N SER A 523 20.10 -10.87 -15.41
CA SER A 523 21.03 -11.11 -14.29
C SER A 523 20.33 -11.22 -12.94
N SER A 524 19.19 -10.55 -12.77
CA SER A 524 18.42 -10.63 -11.53
C SER A 524 17.44 -11.82 -11.54
N PRO A 525 17.14 -12.42 -10.37
CA PRO A 525 16.11 -13.46 -10.27
C PRO A 525 14.77 -13.00 -10.83
N PHE A 526 14.09 -13.89 -11.55
CA PHE A 526 12.78 -13.63 -12.14
C PHE A 526 11.69 -14.44 -11.42
N VAL A 527 10.61 -13.77 -11.05
CA VAL A 527 9.40 -14.41 -10.52
C VAL A 527 8.20 -13.83 -11.27
N LEU A 528 7.53 -14.67 -12.06
CA LEU A 528 6.26 -14.28 -12.67
C LEU A 528 5.21 -14.14 -11.57
N PRO A 529 4.45 -13.04 -11.51
CA PRO A 529 3.32 -12.94 -10.59
C PRO A 529 2.36 -14.10 -10.84
N ALA A 530 1.89 -14.77 -9.78
CA ALA A 530 0.78 -15.70 -9.90
C ALA A 530 -0.42 -14.98 -10.54
N ASP A 531 -1.23 -15.70 -11.32
CA ASP A 531 -2.41 -15.17 -12.03
C ASP A 531 -3.35 -14.44 -11.05
N GLY A 532 -3.11 -13.15 -10.90
CA GLY A 532 -3.93 -12.23 -10.13
C GLY A 532 -5.02 -11.69 -11.03
N SER A 533 -6.23 -11.58 -10.50
CA SER A 533 -7.31 -10.83 -11.16
C SER A 533 -6.77 -9.48 -11.67
N LEU A 534 -7.02 -9.16 -12.95
CA LEU A 534 -6.68 -7.89 -13.59
C LEU A 534 -7.13 -6.66 -12.78
N SER A 535 -8.12 -6.82 -11.90
CA SER A 535 -8.66 -5.75 -11.07
C SER A 535 -7.70 -5.17 -10.02
N HIS A 536 -6.61 -5.85 -9.67
CA HIS A 536 -5.69 -5.45 -8.59
C HIS A 536 -4.19 -5.55 -8.96
N GLN A 537 -3.84 -5.38 -10.24
CA GLN A 537 -2.42 -5.44 -10.63
C GLN A 537 -1.61 -4.26 -10.07
N THR A 538 -0.52 -4.57 -9.37
CA THR A 538 0.46 -3.58 -8.94
C THR A 538 1.44 -3.25 -10.08
N LEU A 539 2.07 -2.08 -10.03
CA LEU A 539 3.09 -1.68 -10.99
C LEU A 539 4.24 -2.68 -11.04
N ALA A 540 4.65 -3.26 -9.89
CA ALA A 540 5.66 -4.30 -9.85
C ALA A 540 5.24 -5.57 -10.62
N GLN A 541 3.97 -5.97 -10.52
CA GLN A 541 3.44 -7.10 -11.28
C GLN A 541 3.38 -6.82 -12.79
N LEU A 542 2.98 -5.60 -13.17
CA LEU A 542 3.01 -5.15 -14.56
C LEU A 542 4.43 -5.16 -15.13
N ARG A 543 5.42 -4.71 -14.34
CA ARG A 543 6.84 -4.75 -14.69
C ARG A 543 7.36 -6.18 -14.89
N ALA A 544 7.06 -7.09 -13.97
CA ALA A 544 7.45 -8.49 -14.09
C ALA A 544 6.80 -9.16 -15.33
N THR A 545 5.53 -8.85 -15.61
CA THR A 545 4.85 -9.32 -16.83
C THR A 545 5.51 -8.75 -18.08
N ARG A 546 5.94 -7.48 -18.04
CA ARG A 546 6.62 -6.84 -19.15
C ARG A 546 8.00 -7.43 -19.43
N ASP A 547 8.76 -7.67 -18.37
CA ASP A 547 10.06 -8.35 -18.42
C ASP A 547 9.94 -9.76 -19.02
N TYR A 548 8.95 -10.53 -18.55
CA TYR A 548 8.59 -11.82 -19.15
C TYR A 548 8.33 -11.71 -20.67
N GLN A 549 7.54 -10.73 -21.10
CA GLN A 549 7.28 -10.50 -22.52
C GLN A 549 8.57 -10.17 -23.29
N CYS A 550 9.49 -9.40 -22.69
CA CYS A 550 10.79 -9.12 -23.31
C CYS A 550 11.59 -10.40 -23.52
N MET A 551 11.66 -11.27 -22.51
CA MET A 551 12.33 -12.57 -22.61
C MET A 551 11.63 -13.48 -23.62
N LEU A 552 10.31 -13.44 -23.75
CA LEU A 552 9.55 -14.19 -24.75
C LEU A 552 9.82 -13.70 -26.18
N ASP A 553 9.95 -12.40 -26.37
CA ASP A 553 10.13 -11.78 -27.70
C ASP A 553 11.56 -11.81 -28.22
N ALA A 554 12.57 -11.89 -27.33
CA ALA A 554 13.99 -11.98 -27.70
C ALA A 554 14.26 -13.18 -28.64
N ASP A 555 15.42 -13.23 -29.29
CA ASP A 555 15.81 -14.44 -30.05
C ASP A 555 16.50 -15.45 -29.15
N ALA A 556 17.31 -15.00 -28.18
CA ALA A 556 17.92 -15.83 -27.15
C ALA A 556 17.88 -15.13 -25.79
N VAL A 557 17.91 -15.90 -24.72
CA VAL A 557 17.98 -15.39 -23.34
C VAL A 557 19.18 -15.99 -22.63
N ILE A 558 19.97 -15.17 -21.95
CA ILE A 558 21.06 -15.60 -21.07
C ILE A 558 20.63 -15.34 -19.63
N VAL A 559 20.76 -16.35 -18.76
CA VAL A 559 20.49 -16.26 -17.32
C VAL A 559 21.73 -16.60 -16.49
N SER A 560 21.74 -16.28 -15.21
CA SER A 560 22.92 -16.47 -14.35
C SER A 560 23.06 -17.90 -13.83
N ALA A 561 21.95 -18.65 -13.71
CA ALA A 561 21.95 -19.99 -13.11
C ALA A 561 20.92 -20.94 -13.73
N ASP A 562 21.16 -22.26 -13.60
CA ASP A 562 20.23 -23.30 -14.08
C ASP A 562 18.86 -23.25 -13.39
N VAL A 563 18.79 -22.78 -12.13
CA VAL A 563 17.52 -22.61 -11.39
C VAL A 563 16.65 -21.54 -12.07
N GLU A 564 17.26 -20.47 -12.57
CA GLU A 564 16.54 -19.44 -13.32
C GLU A 564 16.08 -19.98 -14.67
N ARG A 565 16.92 -20.76 -15.36
CA ARG A 565 16.53 -21.44 -16.60
C ARG A 565 15.31 -22.35 -16.39
N ALA A 566 15.33 -23.18 -15.35
CA ALA A 566 14.21 -24.03 -15.00
C ALA A 566 12.94 -23.21 -14.68
N SER A 567 13.10 -22.06 -14.00
CA SER A 567 11.98 -21.16 -13.67
C SER A 567 11.37 -20.53 -14.92
N LEU A 568 12.20 -20.09 -15.89
CA LEU A 568 11.73 -19.55 -17.17
C LEU A 568 11.03 -20.63 -18.02
N MET A 569 11.53 -21.85 -18.00
CA MET A 569 10.89 -22.98 -18.67
C MET A 569 9.52 -23.31 -18.07
N ALA A 570 9.40 -23.26 -16.73
CA ALA A 570 8.14 -23.51 -16.03
C ALA A 570 7.05 -22.49 -16.39
N VAL A 571 7.44 -21.27 -16.78
CA VAL A 571 6.51 -20.22 -17.25
C VAL A 571 6.43 -20.13 -18.78
N GLY A 572 6.93 -21.13 -19.52
CA GLY A 572 6.69 -21.29 -20.95
C GLY A 572 7.74 -20.70 -21.90
N ILE A 573 8.92 -20.28 -21.41
CA ILE A 573 10.03 -19.92 -22.31
C ILE A 573 10.72 -21.20 -22.79
N ALA A 574 10.88 -21.33 -24.12
CA ALA A 574 11.46 -22.52 -24.75
C ALA A 574 12.89 -22.81 -24.22
N ALA A 575 13.16 -24.06 -23.87
CA ALA A 575 14.39 -24.46 -23.18
C ALA A 575 15.66 -24.25 -24.02
N GLU A 576 15.54 -24.39 -25.33
CA GLU A 576 16.59 -24.19 -26.33
C GLU A 576 16.94 -22.72 -26.54
N LYS A 577 16.08 -21.80 -26.09
CA LYS A 577 16.28 -20.35 -26.15
C LYS A 577 17.07 -19.83 -24.95
N VAL A 578 17.05 -20.56 -23.84
CA VAL A 578 17.63 -20.12 -22.57
C VAL A 578 18.99 -20.76 -22.36
N PHE A 579 20.01 -19.91 -22.27
CA PHE A 579 21.39 -20.27 -22.05
C PHE A 579 21.84 -19.81 -20.66
N VAL A 580 22.74 -20.55 -20.03
CA VAL A 580 23.22 -20.26 -18.68
C VAL A 580 24.63 -19.71 -18.75
N TRP A 581 24.85 -18.60 -18.05
CA TRP A 581 26.16 -17.99 -17.89
C TRP A 581 27.13 -18.96 -17.21
N PRO A 582 28.42 -19.04 -17.62
CA PRO A 582 29.36 -19.98 -17.01
C PRO A 582 29.57 -19.62 -15.54
N ALA A 583 29.49 -20.61 -14.64
CA ALA A 583 29.71 -20.37 -13.22
C ALA A 583 31.14 -19.87 -12.95
N GLY A 584 31.26 -18.72 -12.29
CA GLY A 584 32.52 -18.13 -11.83
C GLY A 584 32.86 -18.53 -10.40
N GLY A 585 32.99 -19.83 -10.10
CA GLY A 585 33.45 -20.27 -8.76
C GLY A 585 34.87 -19.77 -8.46
N GLU A 586 35.26 -19.73 -7.17
CA GLU A 586 36.58 -19.24 -6.71
C GLU A 586 37.75 -19.88 -7.48
N ASP A 587 37.67 -21.19 -7.77
CA ASP A 587 38.70 -21.91 -8.54
C ASP A 587 38.77 -21.49 -10.02
N VAL A 588 37.65 -21.08 -10.64
CA VAL A 588 37.56 -20.68 -12.06
C VAL A 588 37.98 -19.21 -12.26
N ILE A 589 37.80 -18.36 -11.24
CA ILE A 589 38.22 -16.95 -11.28
C ILE A 589 39.75 -16.83 -11.26
N SER A 590 40.45 -17.81 -10.65
CA SER A 590 41.92 -17.85 -10.63
C SER A 590 42.55 -17.99 -12.03
N ASP A 591 41.80 -18.51 -13.02
CA ASP A 591 42.19 -18.60 -14.42
C ASP A 591 41.26 -17.74 -15.30
N THR A 592 41.57 -16.45 -15.35
CA THR A 592 40.79 -15.45 -16.11
C THR A 592 40.73 -15.76 -17.60
N GLU A 593 41.75 -16.43 -18.16
CA GLU A 593 41.77 -16.79 -19.59
C GLU A 593 40.80 -17.92 -19.89
N LEU A 594 40.80 -18.98 -19.08
CA LEU A 594 39.83 -20.06 -19.18
C LEU A 594 38.39 -19.58 -18.98
N TYR A 595 38.15 -18.67 -18.04
CA TYR A 595 36.82 -18.10 -17.83
C TYR A 595 36.36 -17.29 -19.06
N ARG A 596 37.23 -16.45 -19.64
CA ARG A 596 36.94 -15.73 -20.90
C ARG A 596 36.69 -16.71 -22.05
N GLU A 597 37.42 -17.82 -22.13
CA GLU A 597 37.20 -18.84 -23.15
C GLU A 597 35.79 -19.43 -23.06
N LYS A 598 35.32 -19.76 -21.85
CA LYS A 598 33.95 -20.24 -21.61
C LYS A 598 32.91 -19.20 -22.01
N ILE A 599 33.11 -17.93 -21.67
CA ILE A 599 32.22 -16.83 -22.06
C ILE A 599 32.19 -16.67 -23.59
N GLY A 600 33.35 -16.71 -24.25
CA GLY A 600 33.45 -16.64 -25.70
C GLY A 600 32.76 -17.81 -26.40
N ALA A 601 32.91 -19.03 -25.86
CA ALA A 601 32.22 -20.22 -26.34
C ALA A 601 30.69 -20.10 -26.19
N LEU A 602 30.22 -19.63 -25.02
CA LEU A 602 28.81 -19.32 -24.81
C LEU A 602 28.30 -18.32 -25.85
N CYS A 603 28.96 -17.16 -25.98
CA CYS A 603 28.54 -16.10 -26.91
C CYS A 603 28.43 -16.61 -28.35
N ARG A 604 29.39 -17.42 -28.83
CA ARG A 604 29.29 -18.03 -30.17
C ARG A 604 28.04 -18.88 -30.34
N CYS A 605 27.72 -19.73 -29.38
CA CYS A 605 26.53 -20.57 -29.41
C CYS A 605 25.24 -19.73 -29.38
N VAL A 606 25.16 -18.76 -28.46
CA VAL A 606 23.98 -17.90 -28.31
C VAL A 606 23.75 -17.04 -29.56
N TYR A 607 24.81 -16.47 -30.13
CA TYR A 607 24.70 -15.59 -31.30
C TYR A 607 24.31 -16.37 -32.56
N ALA A 608 24.87 -17.56 -32.76
CA ALA A 608 24.46 -18.44 -33.85
C ALA A 608 22.98 -18.86 -33.72
N TYR A 609 22.53 -19.19 -32.49
CA TYR A 609 21.13 -19.49 -32.24
C TYR A 609 20.23 -18.28 -32.53
N ALA A 610 20.58 -17.10 -32.01
CA ALA A 610 19.82 -15.87 -32.21
C ALA A 610 19.71 -15.50 -33.69
N GLN A 611 20.79 -15.59 -34.45
CA GLN A 611 20.79 -15.37 -35.90
C GLN A 611 19.85 -16.34 -36.63
N SER A 612 19.92 -17.64 -36.30
CA SER A 612 19.03 -18.64 -36.89
C SER A 612 17.56 -18.40 -36.53
N ALA A 613 17.26 -18.07 -35.27
CA ALA A 613 15.91 -17.77 -34.81
C ALA A 613 15.35 -16.51 -35.50
N ASN A 614 16.15 -15.44 -35.61
CA ASN A 614 15.77 -14.21 -36.28
C ASN A 614 15.53 -14.43 -37.78
N GLN A 615 16.37 -15.21 -38.46
CA GLN A 615 16.15 -15.58 -39.87
C GLN A 615 14.79 -16.25 -40.05
N ARG A 616 14.45 -17.24 -39.22
CA ARG A 616 13.13 -17.93 -39.26
C ARG A 616 11.95 -16.99 -39.01
N LYS A 617 12.14 -15.87 -38.29
CA LYS A 617 11.07 -14.88 -38.04
C LYS A 617 10.73 -14.02 -39.27
N TYR A 618 11.66 -13.87 -40.22
CA TYR A 618 11.55 -12.94 -41.36
C TYR A 618 11.67 -13.59 -42.74
N THR A 619 11.93 -14.89 -42.81
CA THR A 619 11.76 -15.74 -44.01
C THR A 619 10.40 -16.40 -44.00
#